data_AF-A0A9D8GW84-F1
#
_entry.id   AF-A0A9D8GW84-F1
#
_cell.length_a   1.000
_cell.length_b   1.000
_cell.length_c   1.000
_cell.angle_alpha   90.00
_cell.angle_beta   90.00
_cell.angle_gamma   90.00
#
_symmetry.space_group_name_H-M   'P 1'
#
loop_
_entity.id
_entity.type
_entity.pdbx_description
1 polymer ?
#
loop_
_entity_poly.entity_id
_entity_poly.type
_entity_poly.pdbx_seq_one_letter_code
_entity_poly.pdbx_strand_id
1 'polypeptide(L)'
;MSPGTPPPGKTPRGRRRGPERATPAGRTVLAIVIPIIALLVIVIGLWMTWGGDGGGETTRTTPTTIDVLFIEGLRRSEMAEILQEKTGIPAADYMKATDPSKLGQRLAGTKKPTSLEGFLFPATYPVNPKKPVTDLVNYQLDIYAQRTEGISYAAAKRKNLTKYDVLIIASLVEREASTTKERRIIAGVIENRLRARMRLDIDATVQYAVGSWQPKLTKDDLVIAS
;
A
#
# COMPACT_ATOMS: atom_id res chain seq x y z
N MET A 1 -24.91 13.21 -61.79
CA MET A 1 -25.40 14.40 -62.52
C MET A 1 -26.05 15.34 -61.51
N SER A 2 -25.42 16.50 -61.26
CA SER A 2 -26.11 17.70 -60.73
C SER A 2 -27.20 18.14 -61.73
N PRO A 3 -28.25 18.87 -61.30
CA PRO A 3 -28.16 20.33 -61.09
C PRO A 3 -29.02 20.78 -59.88
N GLY A 4 -29.01 22.00 -59.36
CA GLY A 4 -28.43 23.27 -59.78
C GLY A 4 -28.76 24.33 -58.73
N THR A 5 -27.96 25.39 -58.69
CA THR A 5 -28.07 26.56 -57.82
C THR A 5 -29.34 27.37 -58.12
N PRO A 6 -29.85 28.15 -57.15
CA PRO A 6 -30.02 29.57 -57.43
C PRO A 6 -29.47 30.50 -56.32
N PRO A 7 -28.96 31.70 -56.69
CA PRO A 7 -28.36 32.68 -55.78
C PRO A 7 -29.36 33.84 -55.43
N PRO A 8 -28.95 35.00 -54.89
CA PRO A 8 -29.52 35.61 -53.69
C PRO A 8 -30.63 36.65 -53.93
N GLY A 9 -31.48 36.88 -52.92
CA GLY A 9 -32.62 37.80 -52.96
C GLY A 9 -32.51 39.01 -52.01
N LYS A 10 -32.02 40.13 -52.55
CA LYS A 10 -32.46 41.54 -52.37
C LYS A 10 -32.73 42.11 -50.95
N THR A 11 -31.87 43.04 -50.51
CA THR A 11 -32.26 44.31 -49.84
C THR A 11 -32.92 45.24 -50.88
N PRO A 12 -33.58 46.41 -50.59
CA PRO A 12 -33.53 47.25 -49.39
C PRO A 12 -34.87 47.92 -48.96
N ARG A 13 -34.92 48.54 -47.76
CA ARG A 13 -35.36 49.94 -47.58
C ARG A 13 -35.33 50.37 -46.12
N GLY A 14 -34.71 51.51 -45.88
CA GLY A 14 -34.59 52.13 -44.57
C GLY A 14 -35.92 52.66 -44.03
N ARG A 15 -36.05 52.62 -42.70
CA ARG A 15 -36.91 53.53 -41.94
C ARG A 15 -36.04 54.36 -41.02
N ARG A 16 -36.30 55.67 -41.07
CA ARG A 16 -35.58 56.74 -40.41
C ARG A 16 -35.65 56.60 -38.89
N ARG A 17 -34.52 56.88 -38.23
CA ARG A 17 -34.38 57.06 -36.78
C ARG A 17 -35.17 58.30 -36.35
N GLY A 18 -36.09 58.13 -35.42
CA GLY A 18 -36.55 59.19 -34.51
C GLY A 18 -35.75 59.11 -33.20
N PRO A 19 -35.51 60.23 -32.51
CA PRO A 19 -34.72 60.24 -31.28
C PRO A 19 -35.60 59.86 -30.10
N GLU A 20 -35.32 58.74 -29.44
CA GLU A 20 -35.92 58.41 -28.15
C GLU A 20 -34.85 58.43 -27.05
N ARG A 21 -35.26 59.04 -25.94
CA ARG A 21 -34.42 59.77 -24.99
C ARG A 21 -33.52 58.87 -24.17
N ALA A 22 -32.31 59.36 -23.91
CA ALA A 22 -31.44 58.86 -22.86
C ALA A 22 -32.03 59.19 -21.48
N THR A 23 -32.24 58.18 -20.63
CA THR A 23 -32.35 58.36 -19.18
C THR A 23 -30.98 58.10 -18.55
N PRO A 24 -30.33 59.08 -17.91
CA PRO A 24 -29.17 58.80 -17.09
C PRO A 24 -29.58 58.17 -15.75
N ALA A 25 -28.79 57.18 -15.37
CA ALA A 25 -28.77 56.51 -14.08
C ALA A 25 -28.70 57.49 -12.90
N GLY A 26 -29.26 57.10 -11.74
CA GLY A 26 -29.11 57.91 -10.54
C GLY A 26 -29.73 57.35 -9.27
N ARG A 27 -28.93 56.55 -8.56
CA ARG A 27 -28.78 56.58 -7.09
C ARG A 27 -29.93 56.09 -6.21
N THR A 28 -29.88 54.80 -5.86
CA THR A 28 -30.18 54.32 -4.48
C THR A 28 -29.70 52.88 -4.26
N VAL A 29 -28.39 52.68 -4.08
CA VAL A 29 -27.87 51.43 -3.46
C VAL A 29 -26.75 51.71 -2.43
N LEU A 30 -26.18 52.92 -2.38
CA LEU A 30 -25.08 53.24 -1.48
C LEU A 30 -25.55 53.85 -0.14
N ALA A 31 -26.37 53.13 0.64
CA ALA A 31 -26.72 53.56 2.00
C ALA A 31 -26.84 52.42 3.04
N ILE A 32 -26.69 51.15 2.64
CA ILE A 32 -26.85 50.00 3.57
C ILE A 32 -25.58 49.15 3.72
N VAL A 33 -24.60 49.26 2.81
CA VAL A 33 -23.40 48.41 2.84
C VAL A 33 -22.37 48.86 3.89
N ILE A 34 -22.28 50.16 4.17
CA ILE A 34 -21.27 50.74 5.09
C ILE A 34 -21.53 50.39 6.58
N PRO A 35 -22.77 50.42 7.12
CA PRO A 35 -22.97 50.05 8.54
C PRO A 35 -22.76 48.56 8.83
N ILE A 36 -22.92 47.66 7.84
CA ILE A 36 -22.72 46.21 8.01
C ILE A 36 -21.23 45.87 8.12
N ILE A 37 -20.39 46.51 7.30
CA ILE A 37 -18.93 46.29 7.34
C ILE A 37 -18.33 46.86 8.62
N ALA A 38 -18.80 48.03 9.09
CA ALA A 38 -18.36 48.61 10.35
C ALA A 38 -18.75 47.74 11.57
N LEU A 39 -19.95 47.13 11.56
CA LEU A 39 -20.39 46.21 12.60
C LEU A 39 -19.54 44.92 12.61
N LEU A 40 -19.20 44.38 11.44
CA LEU A 40 -18.34 43.19 11.32
C LEU A 40 -16.92 43.42 11.85
N VAL A 41 -16.32 44.58 11.58
CA VAL A 41 -14.99 44.92 12.11
C VAL A 41 -15.01 45.12 13.63
N ILE A 42 -16.08 45.68 14.18
CA ILE A 42 -16.26 45.83 15.64
C ILE A 42 -16.47 44.47 16.32
N VAL A 43 -17.27 43.57 15.73
CA VAL A 43 -17.48 42.21 16.26
C VAL A 43 -16.18 41.38 16.21
N ILE A 44 -15.42 41.47 15.12
CA ILE A 44 -14.11 40.79 15.00
C ILE A 44 -13.08 41.40 15.96
N GLY A 45 -13.08 42.72 16.12
CA GLY A 45 -12.22 43.43 17.07
C GLY A 45 -12.54 43.09 18.53
N LEU A 46 -13.83 42.98 18.88
CA LEU A 46 -14.29 42.49 20.19
C LEU A 46 -13.91 41.02 20.42
N TRP A 47 -14.01 40.17 19.39
CA TRP A 47 -13.58 38.77 19.46
C TRP A 47 -12.05 38.63 19.62
N MET A 48 -11.26 39.56 19.09
CA MET A 48 -9.81 39.56 19.27
C MET A 48 -9.34 40.20 20.58
N THR A 49 -10.15 41.05 21.24
CA THR A 49 -9.71 41.84 22.40
C THR A 49 -10.30 41.38 23.74
N TRP A 50 -11.29 40.47 23.75
CA TRP A 50 -11.91 39.94 24.96
C TRP A 50 -12.11 38.41 24.87
N GLY A 51 -11.07 37.65 25.21
CA GLY A 51 -11.19 36.26 25.70
C GLY A 51 -11.77 35.23 24.73
N GLY A 52 -10.95 34.76 23.79
CA GLY A 52 -11.16 33.51 23.05
C GLY A 52 -10.37 32.34 23.63
N ASP A 53 -10.36 32.15 24.95
CA ASP A 53 -9.85 30.93 25.58
C ASP A 53 -10.88 29.81 25.38
N GLY A 54 -10.61 28.91 24.44
CA GLY A 54 -11.49 27.76 24.20
C GLY A 54 -11.36 27.06 22.86
N GLY A 55 -10.44 27.50 21.99
CA GLY A 55 -9.97 26.66 20.89
C GLY A 55 -9.13 25.52 21.45
N GLY A 56 -9.78 24.47 21.96
CA GLY A 56 -9.09 23.22 22.24
C GLY A 56 -8.34 22.83 20.98
N GLU A 57 -7.02 22.97 21.00
CA GLU A 57 -6.15 22.32 20.06
C GLU A 57 -6.53 20.85 20.13
N THR A 58 -7.32 20.39 19.16
CA THR A 58 -7.33 18.98 18.83
C THR A 58 -5.92 18.72 18.32
N THR A 59 -5.02 18.48 19.26
CA THR A 59 -3.75 17.82 19.03
C THR A 59 -4.13 16.57 18.25
N ARG A 60 -4.01 16.64 16.92
CA ARG A 60 -3.93 15.45 16.09
C ARG A 60 -2.65 14.80 16.60
N THR A 61 -2.77 13.93 17.60
CA THR A 61 -1.70 13.03 17.99
C THR A 61 -1.48 12.16 16.77
N THR A 62 -0.59 12.59 15.87
CA THR A 62 -0.11 11.74 14.79
C THR A 62 0.42 10.49 15.49
N PRO A 63 -0.11 9.29 15.19
CA PRO A 63 0.39 8.09 15.81
C PRO A 63 1.90 8.01 15.53
N THR A 64 2.71 8.11 16.59
CA THR A 64 4.16 7.89 16.48
C THR A 64 4.34 6.47 15.95
N THR A 65 4.81 6.36 14.72
CA THR A 65 5.11 5.10 14.05
C THR A 65 6.62 4.95 13.92
N ILE A 66 7.09 3.71 13.95
CA ILE A 66 8.48 3.31 13.77
C ILE A 66 8.52 2.47 12.50
N ASP A 67 9.35 2.86 11.54
CA ASP A 67 9.51 2.10 10.31
C ASP A 67 10.36 0.85 10.57
N VAL A 68 9.78 -0.31 10.30
CA VAL A 68 10.44 -1.61 10.45
C VAL A 68 10.58 -2.27 9.09
N LEU A 69 11.83 -2.53 8.69
CA LEU A 69 12.15 -3.23 7.45
C LEU A 69 12.20 -4.75 7.70
N PHE A 70 11.43 -5.50 6.91
CA PHE A 70 11.59 -6.95 6.77
C PHE A 70 12.07 -7.27 5.36
N ILE A 71 13.30 -7.78 5.24
CA ILE A 71 13.88 -8.20 3.96
C ILE A 71 13.33 -9.56 3.52
N GLU A 72 13.54 -9.90 2.25
CA GLU A 72 13.19 -11.22 1.69
C GLU A 72 13.97 -12.35 2.38
N GLY A 73 13.40 -13.56 2.40
CA GLY A 73 14.06 -14.75 2.94
C GLY A 73 14.02 -14.91 4.47
N LEU A 74 13.57 -13.88 5.21
CA LEU A 74 13.39 -13.96 6.65
C LEU A 74 12.34 -14.99 7.06
N ARG A 75 12.64 -15.73 8.13
CA ARG A 75 11.69 -16.54 8.88
C ARG A 75 10.83 -15.67 9.77
N ARG A 76 9.67 -16.20 10.14
CA ARG A 76 8.76 -15.53 11.07
C ARG A 76 9.40 -15.23 12.44
N SER A 77 10.29 -16.10 12.92
CA SER A 77 11.05 -15.86 14.16
C SER A 77 12.01 -14.69 14.04
N GLU A 78 12.73 -14.59 12.92
CA GLU A 78 13.67 -13.49 12.65
C GLU A 78 12.91 -12.16 12.51
N MET A 79 11.74 -12.17 11.87
CA MET A 79 10.85 -11.00 11.85
C MET A 79 10.38 -10.61 13.26
N ALA A 80 10.09 -11.59 14.13
CA ALA A 80 9.67 -11.32 15.51
C ALA A 80 10.80 -10.66 16.33
N GLU A 81 12.04 -11.12 16.15
CA GLU A 81 13.23 -10.57 16.78
C GLU A 81 13.50 -9.13 16.32
N ILE A 82 13.48 -8.87 15.00
CA ILE A 82 13.62 -7.53 14.43
C ILE A 82 12.54 -6.59 14.96
N LEU A 83 11.28 -7.06 14.98
CA LEU A 83 10.16 -6.26 15.50
C LEU A 83 10.40 -5.87 16.96
N GLN A 84 10.79 -6.83 17.79
CA GLN A 84 11.06 -6.60 19.20
C GLN A 84 12.21 -5.62 19.41
N GLU A 85 13.32 -5.80 18.70
CA GLU A 85 14.48 -4.90 18.80
C GLU A 85 14.10 -3.45 18.43
N LYS A 86 13.35 -3.26 17.35
CA LYS A 86 13.03 -1.92 16.82
C LYS A 86 11.91 -1.21 17.57
N THR A 87 10.95 -1.95 18.12
CA THR A 87 9.69 -1.37 18.61
C THR A 87 9.39 -1.67 20.07
N GLY A 88 10.07 -2.65 20.67
CA GLY A 88 9.77 -3.18 21.99
C GLY A 88 8.52 -4.08 22.05
N ILE A 89 7.81 -4.30 20.93
CA ILE A 89 6.72 -5.27 20.87
C ILE A 89 7.30 -6.68 21.11
N PRO A 90 6.81 -7.45 22.10
CA PRO A 90 7.38 -8.76 22.38
C PRO A 90 7.33 -9.72 21.19
N ALA A 91 8.43 -10.39 20.91
CA ALA A 91 8.52 -11.38 19.83
C ALA A 91 7.46 -12.49 19.98
N ALA A 92 7.18 -12.89 21.23
CA ALA A 92 6.14 -13.87 21.56
C ALA A 92 4.73 -13.42 21.13
N ASP A 93 4.42 -12.12 21.22
CA ASP A 93 3.12 -11.58 20.80
C ASP A 93 2.96 -11.64 19.28
N TYR A 94 4.02 -11.30 18.54
CA TYR A 94 4.04 -11.46 17.08
C TYR A 94 3.91 -12.93 16.67
N MET A 95 4.66 -13.84 17.32
CA MET A 95 4.56 -15.29 17.07
C MET A 95 3.16 -15.84 17.35
N LYS A 96 2.49 -15.33 18.40
CA LYS A 96 1.11 -15.70 18.75
C LYS A 96 0.08 -15.11 17.79
N ALA A 97 0.31 -13.91 17.28
CA ALA A 97 -0.55 -13.24 16.32
C ALA A 97 -0.44 -13.87 14.92
N THR A 98 0.70 -14.49 14.63
CA THR A 98 0.96 -15.19 13.38
C THR A 98 0.71 -16.70 13.45
N ASP A 99 -0.01 -17.17 14.48
CA ASP A 99 -0.42 -18.56 14.65
C ASP A 99 -1.43 -18.95 13.55
N PRO A 100 -1.16 -20.00 12.74
CA PRO A 100 -2.03 -20.43 11.65
C PRO A 100 -3.44 -20.80 12.08
N SER A 101 -3.60 -21.33 13.29
CA SER A 101 -4.92 -21.71 13.84
C SER A 101 -5.87 -20.52 13.92
N LYS A 102 -5.35 -19.29 13.99
CA LYS A 102 -6.12 -18.06 14.11
C LYS A 102 -6.39 -17.35 12.79
N LEU A 103 -5.79 -17.81 11.69
CA LEU A 103 -5.81 -17.10 10.41
C LEU A 103 -6.58 -17.82 9.29
N GLY A 104 -7.09 -19.02 9.59
CA GLY A 104 -8.15 -19.74 8.86
C GLY A 104 -8.45 -19.26 7.44
N GLN A 105 -9.57 -18.56 7.25
CA GLN A 105 -10.12 -18.17 5.93
C GLN A 105 -9.15 -17.38 5.03
N ARG A 106 -8.16 -16.65 5.58
CA ARG A 106 -7.19 -15.91 4.74
C ARG A 106 -6.24 -16.83 3.98
N LEU A 107 -6.12 -18.08 4.40
CA LEU A 107 -5.33 -19.11 3.75
C LEU A 107 -6.21 -20.08 2.92
N ALA A 108 -7.50 -19.78 2.73
CA ALA A 108 -8.43 -20.65 1.99
C ALA A 108 -7.91 -20.97 0.58
N GLY A 109 -7.97 -22.25 0.20
CA GLY A 109 -7.41 -22.76 -1.07
C GLY A 109 -5.98 -23.31 -0.96
N THR A 110 -5.35 -23.20 0.21
CA THR A 110 -4.13 -23.94 0.57
C THR A 110 -4.54 -25.15 1.43
N LYS A 111 -4.17 -26.38 1.03
CA LYS A 111 -4.43 -27.54 1.90
C LYS A 111 -3.47 -27.45 3.09
N LYS A 112 -4.00 -27.08 4.26
CA LYS A 112 -3.36 -27.12 5.60
C LYS A 112 -1.97 -26.45 5.69
N PRO A 113 -1.89 -25.12 5.55
CA PRO A 113 -0.67 -24.41 5.94
C PRO A 113 -0.44 -24.60 7.44
N THR A 114 0.73 -25.10 7.79
CA THR A 114 1.15 -25.34 9.18
C THR A 114 1.84 -24.12 9.80
N SER A 115 2.01 -23.05 9.02
CA SER A 115 2.69 -21.80 9.40
C SER A 115 2.27 -20.66 8.46
N LEU A 116 2.44 -19.40 8.91
CA LEU A 116 2.42 -18.23 8.01
C LEU A 116 3.76 -17.95 7.31
N GLU A 117 4.73 -18.85 7.43
CA GLU A 117 5.99 -18.72 6.69
C GLU A 117 5.72 -18.49 5.20
N GLY A 118 6.38 -17.46 4.65
CA GLY A 118 6.21 -17.01 3.27
C GLY A 118 4.96 -16.16 2.97
N PHE A 119 3.99 -16.06 3.87
CA PHE A 119 2.80 -15.21 3.68
C PHE A 119 2.96 -13.79 4.20
N LEU A 120 3.88 -13.58 5.14
CA LEU A 120 4.18 -12.25 5.71
C LEU A 120 5.09 -11.52 4.73
N PHE A 121 4.52 -10.61 3.93
CA PHE A 121 5.23 -10.02 2.80
C PHE A 121 6.43 -9.17 3.26
N PRO A 122 7.62 -9.32 2.65
CA PRO A 122 8.79 -8.50 2.97
C PRO A 122 8.61 -7.07 2.43
N ALA A 123 8.66 -6.09 3.32
CA ALA A 123 8.54 -4.66 3.02
C ALA A 123 8.95 -3.84 4.25
N THR A 124 8.93 -2.52 4.12
CA THR A 124 8.99 -1.59 5.25
C THR A 124 7.57 -1.28 5.74
N TYR A 125 7.35 -1.41 7.05
CA TYR A 125 6.06 -1.17 7.68
C TYR A 125 6.15 -0.05 8.72
N PRO A 126 5.24 0.94 8.69
CA PRO A 126 5.10 1.90 9.78
C PRO A 126 4.36 1.24 10.95
N VAL A 127 5.10 0.85 11.98
CA VAL A 127 4.56 0.15 13.15
C VAL A 127 4.26 1.13 14.28
N ASN A 128 3.04 1.10 14.82
CA ASN A 128 2.71 1.82 16.04
C ASN A 128 2.75 0.85 17.24
N PRO A 129 3.71 0.98 18.18
CA PRO A 129 3.83 0.09 19.34
C PRO A 129 2.63 0.10 20.29
N LYS A 130 1.76 1.13 20.19
CA LYS A 130 0.55 1.26 21.00
C LYS A 130 -0.67 0.56 20.38
N LYS A 131 -0.54 -0.01 19.19
CA LYS A 131 -1.60 -0.74 18.49
C LYS A 131 -1.41 -2.26 18.62
N PRO A 132 -2.49 -3.05 18.50
CA PRO A 132 -2.38 -4.50 18.46
C PRO A 132 -1.43 -4.95 17.36
N VAL A 133 -0.50 -5.87 17.67
CA VAL A 133 0.42 -6.44 16.69
C VAL A 133 -0.30 -7.15 15.53
N THR A 134 -1.56 -7.56 15.74
CA THR A 134 -2.43 -8.11 14.69
C THR A 134 -2.68 -7.12 13.54
N ASP A 135 -2.61 -5.81 13.79
CA ASP A 135 -2.76 -4.79 12.74
C ASP A 135 -1.59 -4.87 11.75
N LEU A 136 -0.37 -5.04 12.26
CA LEU A 136 0.83 -5.27 11.44
C LEU A 136 0.70 -6.58 10.64
N VAL A 137 0.29 -7.67 11.31
CA VAL A 137 0.12 -8.98 10.65
C VAL A 137 -0.91 -8.90 9.54
N ASN A 138 -2.04 -8.23 9.77
CA ASN A 138 -3.05 -8.03 8.73
C ASN A 138 -2.52 -7.20 7.56
N TYR A 139 -1.76 -6.15 7.84
CA TYR A 139 -1.17 -5.33 6.79
C TYR A 139 -0.17 -6.13 5.94
N GLN A 140 0.67 -6.96 6.57
CA GLN A 140 1.58 -7.87 5.84
C GLN A 140 0.83 -8.85 4.92
N LEU A 141 -0.28 -9.41 5.40
CA LEU A 141 -1.12 -10.33 4.61
C LEU A 141 -1.89 -9.61 3.49
N ASP A 142 -2.32 -8.37 3.70
CA ASP A 142 -2.96 -7.55 2.67
C ASP A 142 -1.99 -7.24 1.53
N ILE A 143 -0.75 -6.87 1.85
CA ILE A 143 0.30 -6.65 0.84
C ILE A 143 0.58 -7.95 0.10
N TYR A 144 0.70 -9.09 0.78
CA TYR A 144 0.87 -10.39 0.12
C TYR A 144 -0.25 -10.66 -0.88
N ALA A 145 -1.51 -10.48 -0.47
CA ALA A 145 -2.67 -10.70 -1.33
C ALA A 145 -2.62 -9.78 -2.56
N GLN A 146 -2.35 -8.48 -2.35
CA GLN A 146 -2.22 -7.49 -3.43
C GLN A 146 -1.09 -7.85 -4.41
N ARG A 147 0.07 -8.26 -3.91
CA ARG A 147 1.24 -8.57 -4.75
C ARG A 147 1.08 -9.88 -5.52
N THR A 148 0.18 -10.76 -5.08
CA THR A 148 -0.03 -12.08 -5.70
C THR A 148 -1.33 -12.20 -6.51
N GLU A 149 -2.21 -11.20 -6.46
CA GLU A 149 -3.54 -11.21 -7.09
C GLU A 149 -3.50 -11.54 -8.59
N GLY A 150 -2.53 -10.99 -9.33
CA GLY A 150 -2.39 -11.17 -10.78
C GLY A 150 -1.61 -12.43 -11.21
N ILE A 151 -1.11 -13.24 -10.27
CA ILE A 151 -0.28 -14.40 -10.61
C ILE A 151 -1.14 -15.53 -11.20
N SER A 152 -0.80 -15.96 -12.42
CA SER A 152 -1.42 -17.13 -13.03
C SER A 152 -0.83 -18.43 -12.48
N TYR A 153 -1.65 -19.19 -11.77
CA TYR A 153 -1.30 -20.53 -11.27
C TYR A 153 -1.66 -21.65 -12.25
N ALA A 154 -2.01 -21.35 -13.49
CA ALA A 154 -2.44 -22.36 -14.46
C ALA A 154 -1.36 -23.42 -14.74
N ALA A 155 -0.09 -23.00 -14.83
CA ALA A 155 1.04 -23.91 -15.01
C ALA A 155 1.26 -24.82 -13.79
N ALA A 156 1.12 -24.27 -12.58
CA ALA A 156 1.19 -25.03 -11.33
C ALA A 156 0.04 -26.05 -11.23
N LYS A 157 -1.19 -25.63 -11.57
CA LYS A 157 -2.37 -26.48 -11.55
C LYS A 157 -2.25 -27.67 -12.52
N ARG A 158 -1.71 -27.47 -13.72
CA ARG A 158 -1.42 -28.57 -14.68
C ARG A 158 -0.43 -29.61 -14.13
N LYS A 159 0.36 -29.23 -13.13
CA LYS A 159 1.36 -30.08 -12.45
C LYS A 159 0.85 -30.60 -11.10
N ASN A 160 -0.44 -30.44 -10.81
CA ASN A 160 -1.05 -30.77 -9.51
C ASN A 160 -0.44 -30.05 -8.30
N LEU A 161 0.17 -28.87 -8.52
CA LEU A 161 0.69 -28.03 -7.44
C LEU A 161 -0.38 -27.04 -6.98
N THR A 162 -0.53 -26.94 -5.66
CA THR A 162 -1.35 -25.91 -5.02
C THR A 162 -0.61 -24.57 -4.99
N LYS A 163 -1.32 -23.48 -4.67
CA LYS A 163 -0.68 -22.17 -4.43
C LYS A 163 0.37 -22.24 -3.31
N TYR A 164 0.12 -23.08 -2.30
CA TYR A 164 1.05 -23.25 -1.19
C TYR A 164 2.31 -24.01 -1.61
N ASP A 165 2.19 -25.03 -2.46
CA ASP A 165 3.37 -25.71 -3.02
C ASP A 165 4.24 -24.74 -3.83
N VAL A 166 3.60 -23.83 -4.59
CA VAL A 166 4.32 -22.77 -5.32
C VAL A 166 5.04 -21.84 -4.35
N LEU A 167 4.40 -21.45 -3.24
CA LEU A 167 5.04 -20.63 -2.21
C LEU A 167 6.25 -21.34 -1.57
N ILE A 168 6.12 -22.62 -1.25
CA ILE A 168 7.23 -23.44 -0.72
C ILE A 168 8.37 -23.47 -1.75
N ILE A 169 8.09 -23.77 -3.02
CA ILE A 169 9.12 -23.78 -4.07
C ILE A 169 9.77 -22.40 -4.22
N ALA A 170 9.00 -21.31 -4.17
CA ALA A 170 9.54 -19.96 -4.22
C ALA A 170 10.49 -19.69 -3.04
N SER A 171 10.14 -20.13 -1.83
CA SER A 171 11.02 -20.00 -0.65
C SER A 171 12.34 -20.78 -0.79
N LEU A 172 12.31 -21.94 -1.45
CA LEU A 172 13.52 -22.73 -1.71
C LEU A 172 14.39 -22.06 -2.78
N VAL A 173 13.78 -21.56 -3.84
CA VAL A 173 14.48 -20.84 -4.91
C VAL A 173 15.13 -19.58 -4.35
N GLU A 174 14.43 -18.81 -3.52
CA GLU A 174 14.96 -17.56 -2.95
C GLU A 174 16.18 -17.81 -2.06
N ARG A 175 16.21 -18.93 -1.34
CA ARG A 175 17.34 -19.27 -0.47
C ARG A 175 18.56 -19.80 -1.22
N GLU A 176 18.39 -20.35 -2.41
CA GLU A 176 19.48 -20.95 -3.20
C GLU A 176 20.03 -20.01 -4.29
N ALA A 177 19.21 -19.08 -4.78
CA ALA A 177 19.57 -18.23 -5.91
C ALA A 177 20.14 -16.89 -5.46
N SER A 178 21.25 -16.45 -6.06
CA SER A 178 21.78 -15.10 -5.87
C SER A 178 21.34 -14.13 -6.97
N THR A 179 20.89 -14.66 -8.11
CA THR A 179 20.51 -13.85 -9.29
C THR A 179 19.20 -14.31 -9.92
N THR A 180 18.54 -13.42 -10.67
CA THR A 180 17.30 -13.76 -11.42
C THR A 180 17.51 -14.87 -12.44
N LYS A 181 18.70 -14.99 -13.03
CA LYS A 181 19.03 -16.07 -13.96
C LYS A 181 19.11 -17.41 -13.22
N GLU A 182 19.76 -17.44 -12.06
CA GLU A 182 19.82 -18.63 -11.21
C GLU A 182 18.44 -19.03 -10.69
N ARG A 183 17.59 -18.06 -10.28
CA ARG A 183 16.21 -18.34 -9.84
C ARG A 183 15.44 -19.18 -10.87
N ARG A 184 15.54 -18.84 -12.16
CA ARG A 184 14.88 -19.60 -13.24
C ARG A 184 15.45 -21.01 -13.40
N ILE A 185 16.77 -21.17 -13.32
CA ILE A 185 17.44 -22.46 -13.46
C ILE A 185 17.09 -23.36 -12.27
N ILE A 186 17.23 -22.85 -11.05
CA ILE A 186 16.95 -23.58 -9.81
C ILE A 186 15.48 -24.00 -9.75
N ALA A 187 14.55 -23.12 -10.11
CA ALA A 187 13.13 -23.47 -10.21
C ALA A 187 12.89 -24.65 -11.16
N GLY A 188 13.55 -24.67 -12.32
CA GLY A 188 13.49 -25.78 -13.28
C GLY A 188 14.08 -27.08 -12.73
N VAL A 189 15.20 -27.01 -12.00
CA VAL A 189 15.83 -28.17 -11.34
C VAL A 189 14.92 -28.76 -10.27
N ILE A 190 14.37 -27.93 -9.39
CA ILE A 190 13.43 -28.34 -8.33
C ILE A 190 12.24 -29.05 -8.97
N GLU A 191 11.66 -28.45 -10.01
CA GLU A 191 10.52 -29.05 -10.70
C GLU A 191 10.85 -30.41 -11.33
N ASN A 192 11.99 -30.53 -12.00
CA ASN A 192 12.42 -31.78 -12.62
C ASN A 192 12.64 -32.88 -11.57
N ARG A 193 13.25 -32.55 -10.42
CA ARG A 193 13.43 -33.49 -9.30
C ARG A 193 12.11 -33.95 -8.70
N LEU A 194 11.18 -33.01 -8.45
CA LEU A 194 9.83 -33.35 -7.96
C LEU A 194 9.10 -34.30 -8.91
N ARG A 195 9.16 -34.02 -10.23
CA ARG A 195 8.53 -34.88 -11.26
C ARG A 195 9.14 -36.28 -11.29
N ALA A 196 10.45 -36.39 -11.09
CA ALA A 196 11.17 -37.65 -11.03
C ALA A 196 11.07 -38.36 -9.66
N ARG A 197 10.33 -37.80 -8.69
CA ARG A 197 10.25 -38.27 -7.30
C ARG A 197 11.63 -38.42 -6.64
N MET A 198 12.57 -37.57 -7.04
CA MET A 198 13.90 -37.51 -6.46
C MET A 198 13.90 -36.63 -5.22
N ARG A 199 14.82 -36.90 -4.29
CA ARG A 199 15.10 -35.98 -3.19
C ARG A 199 15.54 -34.63 -3.76
N LEU A 200 15.09 -33.56 -3.12
CA LEU A 200 15.44 -32.21 -3.54
C LEU A 200 16.89 -31.87 -3.21
N ASP A 201 17.45 -32.44 -2.13
CA ASP A 201 18.82 -32.20 -1.64
C ASP A 201 19.18 -30.70 -1.69
N ILE A 202 18.36 -29.90 -1.01
CA ILE A 202 18.47 -28.44 -0.90
C ILE A 202 18.96 -28.12 0.50
N ASP A 203 20.13 -27.51 0.62
CA ASP A 203 20.76 -27.15 1.88
C ASP A 203 19.87 -26.20 2.71
N ALA A 204 19.10 -25.33 2.03
CA ALA A 204 18.11 -24.47 2.69
C ALA A 204 17.07 -25.24 3.53
N THR A 205 16.66 -26.45 3.11
CA THR A 205 15.71 -27.27 3.91
C THR A 205 16.34 -27.84 5.16
N VAL A 206 17.62 -28.21 5.09
CA VAL A 206 18.40 -28.70 6.24
C VAL A 206 18.58 -27.58 7.26
N GLN A 207 18.97 -26.39 6.80
CA GLN A 207 19.11 -25.20 7.64
C GLN A 207 17.79 -24.77 8.29
N TYR A 208 16.66 -24.93 7.59
CA TYR A 208 15.34 -24.71 8.19
C TYR A 208 15.05 -25.70 9.31
N ALA A 209 15.35 -26.98 9.11
CA ALA A 209 15.12 -28.03 10.10
C ALA A 209 15.98 -27.89 11.37
N VAL A 210 17.22 -27.42 11.26
CA VAL A 210 18.15 -27.29 12.41
C VAL A 210 18.00 -25.98 13.19
N GLY A 211 17.17 -25.03 12.72
CA GLY A 211 16.90 -23.78 13.43
C GLY A 211 18.05 -22.76 13.43
N SER A 212 19.28 -23.15 13.07
CA SER A 212 20.43 -22.26 12.95
C SER A 212 20.66 -21.82 11.50
N TRP A 213 20.71 -20.51 11.28
CA TRP A 213 21.04 -19.93 9.99
C TRP A 213 22.36 -19.18 10.07
N GLN A 214 23.14 -19.27 9.00
CA GLN A 214 24.29 -18.41 8.73
C GLN A 214 23.99 -17.73 7.40
N PRO A 215 23.83 -16.39 7.35
CA PRO A 215 23.87 -15.69 6.09
C PRO A 215 25.14 -16.06 5.34
N LYS A 216 25.01 -16.44 4.06
CA LYS A 216 26.15 -16.25 3.16
C LYS A 216 26.28 -14.74 3.02
N LEU A 217 27.22 -14.16 3.77
CA LEU A 217 27.59 -12.75 3.67
C LEU A 217 27.73 -12.39 2.20
N THR A 218 26.88 -11.47 1.75
CA THR A 218 26.95 -10.94 0.40
C THR A 218 27.94 -9.77 0.40
N LYS A 219 28.46 -9.40 -0.77
CA LYS A 219 29.38 -8.26 -0.87
C LYS A 219 28.73 -6.94 -0.43
N ASP A 220 27.40 -6.88 -0.42
CA ASP A 220 26.64 -5.69 -0.02
C ASP A 220 26.56 -5.56 1.52
N ASP A 221 26.74 -6.66 2.27
CA ASP A 221 26.82 -6.64 3.74
C ASP A 221 28.16 -6.05 4.24
N LEU A 222 29.14 -5.81 3.35
CA LEU A 222 30.43 -5.20 3.68
C LEU A 222 30.41 -3.66 3.64
N VAL A 223 29.27 -3.02 3.33
CA VAL A 223 29.22 -1.57 3.08
C VAL A 223 28.60 -0.77 4.24
N ILE A 224 28.16 -1.39 5.34
CA ILE A 224 27.58 -0.62 6.46
C ILE A 224 28.36 -0.85 7.76
N ALA A 225 29.46 -0.11 7.91
CA ALA A 225 30.00 0.34 9.18
C ALA A 225 30.93 1.55 8.93
N SER A 226 30.35 2.74 8.79
CA SER A 226 31.02 4.02 8.97
C SER A 226 30.04 5.05 9.49
#